data_AF-A0A2E9TKS6-F1
#
_entry.id   AF-A0A2E9TKS6-F1
#
_cell.length_a   1.000
_cell.length_b   1.000
_cell.length_c   1.000
_cell.angle_alpha   90.00
_cell.angle_beta   90.00
_cell.angle_gamma   90.00
#
_symmetry.space_group_name_H-M   'P 1'
#
loop_
_entity.id
_entity.type
_entity.pdbx_description
1 polymer ?
#
loop_
_entity_poly.entity_id
_entity_poly.type
_entity_poly.pdbx_seq_one_letter_code
_entity_poly.pdbx_strand_id
1 'polypeptide(L)'
;MLLYLLVASDRLDEKQEKKLKRNLPDLQEALQVYVDENEAGKVTLINECDSDDCEDWRLGISQPVKKKAQIKAPVTLFNDLAKQYGIDCEVGSIEDGEYDPVSYFGSREGQGDAFLVGEYLGL
;
A
#
# COMPACT_ATOMS: atom_id res chain seq x y z
N MET A 1 -2.59 17.07 -0.75
CA MET A 1 -2.88 15.66 -0.96
C MET A 1 -1.81 14.79 -0.32
N LEU A 2 -2.24 13.76 0.39
CA LEU A 2 -1.41 12.63 0.80
C LEU A 2 -1.69 11.47 -0.16
N LEU A 3 -0.65 10.81 -0.65
CA LEU A 3 -0.76 9.51 -1.30
C LEU A 3 -0.78 8.45 -0.21
N TYR A 4 -1.62 7.43 -0.33
CA TYR A 4 -1.50 6.20 0.44
C TYR A 4 -1.36 4.99 -0.47
N LEU A 5 -0.66 3.97 0.03
CA LEU A 5 -0.71 2.61 -0.52
C LEU A 5 -0.95 1.64 0.62
N LEU A 6 -1.90 0.73 0.45
CA LEU A 6 -2.25 -0.31 1.41
C LEU A 6 -2.14 -1.69 0.77
N VAL A 7 -1.88 -2.70 1.60
CA VAL A 7 -2.14 -4.10 1.27
C VAL A 7 -3.65 -4.30 1.26
N ALA A 8 -4.20 -4.81 0.15
CA ALA A 8 -5.61 -5.12 0.05
C ALA A 8 -5.92 -6.35 0.93
N SER A 9 -6.70 -6.12 1.98
CA SER A 9 -6.99 -7.08 3.03
C SER A 9 -8.46 -7.53 3.03
N ASP A 10 -9.27 -6.96 2.13
CA ASP A 10 -10.68 -7.29 1.93
C ASP A 10 -10.87 -8.46 0.95
N ARG A 11 -12.01 -9.17 1.07
CA ARG A 11 -12.43 -10.22 0.11
C ARG A 11 -11.38 -11.30 -0.13
N LEU A 12 -10.59 -11.59 0.91
CA LEU A 12 -9.61 -12.67 0.89
C LEU A 12 -10.31 -14.01 1.12
N ASP A 13 -9.88 -15.06 0.42
CA ASP A 13 -10.25 -16.42 0.81
C ASP A 13 -9.45 -16.87 2.04
N GLU A 14 -9.89 -17.95 2.70
CA GLU A 14 -9.26 -18.47 3.92
C GLU A 14 -7.74 -18.75 3.76
N LYS A 15 -7.32 -19.18 2.57
CA LYS A 15 -5.90 -19.48 2.29
C LYS A 15 -5.12 -18.18 2.16
N GLN A 16 -5.70 -17.16 1.55
CA GLN A 16 -5.11 -15.82 1.41
C GLN A 16 -4.98 -15.15 2.77
N GLU A 17 -6.03 -15.15 3.60
CA GLU A 17 -5.97 -14.60 4.96
C GLU A 17 -4.87 -15.27 5.79
N LYS A 18 -4.82 -16.61 5.82
CA LYS A 18 -3.77 -17.35 6.54
C LYS A 18 -2.38 -16.99 6.05
N LYS A 19 -2.22 -16.77 4.74
CA LYS A 19 -0.94 -16.35 4.15
C LYS A 19 -0.59 -14.92 4.57
N LEU A 20 -1.53 -14.00 4.50
CA LEU A 20 -1.35 -12.60 4.92
C LEU A 20 -0.97 -12.52 6.40
N LYS A 21 -1.74 -13.16 7.29
CA LYS A 21 -1.46 -13.22 8.74
C LYS A 21 -0.06 -13.77 9.04
N ARG A 22 0.34 -14.86 8.36
CA ARG A 22 1.66 -15.45 8.55
C ARG A 22 2.80 -14.52 8.13
N ASN A 23 2.58 -13.74 7.08
CA ASN A 23 3.59 -12.84 6.51
C ASN A 23 3.51 -11.41 7.07
N LEU A 24 2.57 -11.14 7.99
CA LEU A 24 2.38 -9.80 8.58
C LEU A 24 3.68 -9.22 9.16
N PRO A 25 4.50 -9.96 9.94
CA PRO A 25 5.74 -9.42 10.49
C PRO A 25 6.72 -8.95 9.41
N ASP A 26 6.89 -9.76 8.36
CA ASP A 26 7.81 -9.42 7.26
C ASP A 26 7.31 -8.21 6.46
N LEU A 27 5.99 -8.10 6.25
CA LEU A 27 5.38 -6.95 5.59
C LEU A 27 5.54 -5.68 6.43
N GLN A 28 5.31 -5.75 7.74
CA GLN A 28 5.51 -4.63 8.66
C GLN A 28 6.98 -4.19 8.68
N GLU A 29 7.92 -5.12 8.74
CA GLU A 29 9.35 -4.83 8.70
C GLU A 29 9.74 -4.15 7.39
N ALA A 30 9.31 -4.69 6.24
CA ALA A 30 9.63 -4.11 4.93
C ALA A 30 9.09 -2.68 4.77
N LEU A 31 7.87 -2.42 5.26
CA LEU A 31 7.28 -1.08 5.22
C LEU A 31 7.98 -0.12 6.20
N GLN A 32 8.35 -0.60 7.40
CA GLN A 32 9.11 0.20 8.37
C GLN A 32 10.48 0.58 7.82
N VAL A 33 11.22 -0.36 7.20
CA VAL A 33 12.50 -0.08 6.54
C VAL A 33 12.34 1.00 5.48
N TYR A 34 11.29 0.92 4.65
CA TYR A 34 11.02 1.94 3.64
C TYR A 34 10.74 3.32 4.28
N VAL A 35 9.98 3.36 5.37
CA VAL A 35 9.71 4.61 6.12
C VAL A 35 11.00 5.21 6.65
N ASP A 36 11.85 4.41 7.28
CA ASP A 36 13.12 4.85 7.87
C ASP A 36 14.08 5.39 6.80
N GLU A 37 14.15 4.73 5.63
CA GLU A 37 14.98 5.17 4.50
C GLU A 37 14.45 6.43 3.81
N ASN A 38 13.18 6.78 4.01
CA ASN A 38 12.50 7.89 3.34
C ASN A 38 11.97 8.96 4.33
N GLU A 39 12.61 9.13 5.49
CA GLU A 39 12.24 10.11 6.52
C GLU A 39 12.10 11.54 5.95
N ALA A 40 13.00 11.94 5.05
CA ALA A 40 12.97 13.25 4.40
C ALA A 40 11.72 13.45 3.51
N GLY A 41 11.15 12.36 2.99
CA GLY A 41 9.89 12.33 2.24
C GLY A 41 8.65 12.42 3.13
N LYS A 42 8.82 12.39 4.47
CA LYS A 42 7.75 12.32 5.47
C LYS A 42 6.81 11.14 5.23
N VAL A 43 7.39 10.00 4.85
CA VAL A 43 6.65 8.74 4.75
C VAL A 43 6.23 8.33 6.15
N THR A 44 4.99 7.88 6.30
CA THR A 44 4.41 7.43 7.57
C THR A 44 3.92 6.00 7.39
N LEU A 45 4.24 5.13 8.34
CA LEU A 45 3.70 3.77 8.40
C LEU A 45 2.21 3.82 8.77
N ILE A 46 1.39 3.07 8.07
CA ILE A 46 0.01 2.73 8.46
C ILE A 46 0.05 1.28 8.93
N ASN A 47 -0.23 1.04 10.21
CA ASN A 47 -0.17 -0.30 10.81
C ASN A 47 -1.33 -0.51 11.78
N GLU A 48 -2.54 -0.60 11.23
CA GLU A 48 -3.78 -0.85 11.94
C GLU A 48 -4.15 -2.33 11.71
N CYS A 49 -3.47 -3.26 12.39
CA CYS A 49 -3.62 -4.71 12.20
C CYS A 49 -4.00 -5.45 13.48
N ASP A 50 -4.60 -4.75 14.44
CA ASP A 50 -4.93 -5.31 15.76
C ASP A 50 -6.21 -6.18 15.75
N SER A 51 -7.01 -6.14 14.68
CA SER A 51 -8.22 -6.96 14.52
C SER A 51 -7.86 -8.42 14.24
N ASP A 52 -8.69 -9.36 14.68
CA ASP A 52 -8.58 -10.76 14.27
C ASP A 52 -9.02 -10.95 12.80
N ASP A 53 -9.90 -10.09 12.29
CA ASP A 53 -10.42 -10.13 10.92
C ASP A 53 -9.56 -9.26 10.01
N CYS A 54 -8.97 -9.87 8.97
CA CYS A 54 -8.08 -9.14 8.05
C CYS A 54 -8.80 -8.02 7.29
N GLU A 55 -10.11 -8.13 7.05
CA GLU A 55 -10.86 -7.10 6.32
C GLU A 55 -10.84 -5.74 7.03
N ASP A 56 -10.59 -5.71 8.34
CA ASP A 56 -10.45 -4.48 9.11
C ASP A 56 -9.03 -3.91 9.09
N TRP A 57 -8.06 -4.63 8.50
CA TRP A 57 -6.66 -4.24 8.56
C TRP A 57 -6.36 -3.10 7.59
N ARG A 58 -5.57 -2.13 8.05
CA ARG A 58 -4.88 -1.18 7.18
C ARG A 58 -3.39 -1.27 7.42
N LEU A 59 -2.70 -1.91 6.48
CA LEU A 59 -1.25 -2.04 6.48
C LEU A 59 -0.68 -1.38 5.23
N GLY A 60 0.22 -0.42 5.40
CA GLY A 60 0.85 0.24 4.27
C GLY A 60 1.59 1.51 4.66
N ILE A 61 1.60 2.49 3.76
CA ILE A 61 2.26 3.78 3.98
C ILE A 61 1.41 4.93 3.48
N SER A 62 1.67 6.12 4.02
CA SER A 62 1.25 7.38 3.41
C SER A 62 2.42 8.35 3.26
N GLN A 63 2.35 9.23 2.27
CA GLN A 63 3.35 10.29 2.08
C GLN A 63 2.77 11.51 1.36
N PRO A 64 3.27 12.72 1.65
CA PRO A 64 2.92 13.90 0.86
C PRO A 64 3.51 13.83 -0.56
N VAL A 65 2.66 14.04 -1.56
CA VAL A 65 3.07 14.07 -2.97
C VAL A 65 2.72 15.40 -3.62
N LYS A 66 3.62 15.88 -4.50
CA LYS A 66 3.46 17.11 -5.29
C LYS A 66 3.66 16.91 -6.78
N LYS A 67 4.24 15.77 -7.19
CA LYS A 67 4.57 15.46 -8.59
C LYS A 67 4.62 13.95 -8.82
N LYS A 68 4.28 13.52 -10.03
CA LYS A 68 4.27 12.08 -10.43
C LYS A 68 5.56 11.32 -10.11
N ALA A 69 6.71 11.98 -10.21
CA ALA A 69 8.01 11.36 -9.94
C ALA A 69 8.11 10.75 -8.52
N GLN A 70 7.34 11.26 -7.55
CA GLN A 70 7.33 10.76 -6.17
C GLN A 70 6.52 9.47 -5.99
N ILE A 71 5.69 9.11 -6.98
CA ILE A 71 4.80 7.93 -6.95
C ILE A 71 5.57 6.66 -7.35
N LYS A 72 6.63 6.81 -8.15
CA LYS A 72 7.37 5.68 -8.70
C LYS A 72 7.93 4.75 -7.62
N ALA A 73 8.64 5.30 -6.64
CA ALA A 73 9.27 4.52 -5.59
C ALA A 73 8.27 3.69 -4.76
N PRO A 74 7.19 4.27 -4.21
CA PRO A 74 6.23 3.47 -3.43
C PRO A 74 5.46 2.46 -4.29
N VAL A 75 5.10 2.78 -5.54
CA VAL A 75 4.46 1.79 -6.43
C VAL A 75 5.42 0.64 -6.76
N THR A 76 6.71 0.91 -6.95
CA THR A 76 7.72 -0.16 -7.10
C THR A 76 7.79 -1.05 -5.86
N LEU A 77 7.88 -0.46 -4.66
CA LEU A 77 7.87 -1.23 -3.40
C LEU A 77 6.67 -2.18 -3.32
N PHE A 78 5.46 -1.66 -3.55
CA PHE A 78 4.25 -2.46 -3.43
C PHE A 78 4.12 -3.50 -4.54
N ASN A 79 4.66 -3.25 -5.74
CA ASN A 79 4.77 -4.28 -6.77
C ASN A 79 5.68 -5.44 -6.34
N ASP A 80 6.81 -5.12 -5.70
CA ASP A 80 7.76 -6.12 -5.22
C ASP A 80 7.14 -6.95 -4.07
N LEU A 81 6.46 -6.29 -3.12
CA LEU A 81 5.71 -6.95 -2.05
C LEU A 81 4.58 -7.83 -2.60
N ALA A 82 3.80 -7.32 -3.55
CA ALA A 82 2.73 -8.06 -4.22
C ALA A 82 3.26 -9.34 -4.87
N LYS A 83 4.39 -9.25 -5.57
CA LYS A 83 5.05 -10.39 -6.22
C LYS A 83 5.59 -11.40 -5.19
N GLN A 84 6.24 -10.92 -4.13
CA GLN A 84 6.86 -11.77 -3.11
C GLN A 84 5.81 -12.52 -2.28
N TYR A 85 4.77 -11.81 -1.83
CA TYR A 85 3.79 -12.35 -0.90
C TYR A 85 2.49 -12.79 -1.57
N GLY A 86 2.32 -12.57 -2.88
CA GLY A 86 1.11 -12.92 -3.62
C GLY A 86 -0.12 -12.22 -3.05
N ILE A 87 0.00 -10.91 -2.84
CA ILE A 87 -1.03 -10.01 -2.32
C ILE A 87 -1.45 -9.01 -3.40
N ASP A 88 -2.62 -8.42 -3.23
CA ASP A 88 -3.03 -7.23 -3.96
C ASP A 88 -2.85 -5.99 -3.07
N CYS A 89 -2.89 -4.83 -3.70
CA CYS A 89 -2.59 -3.54 -3.12
C CYS A 89 -3.63 -2.52 -3.60
N GLU A 90 -3.95 -1.59 -2.73
CA GLU A 90 -4.79 -0.43 -3.00
C GLU A 90 -3.92 0.82 -3.00
N VAL A 91 -4.21 1.77 -3.90
CA VAL A 91 -3.56 3.09 -3.92
C VAL A 91 -4.62 4.17 -4.09
N GLY A 92 -4.44 5.27 -3.37
CA GLY A 92 -5.39 6.36 -3.34
C GLY A 92 -4.83 7.62 -2.71
N SER A 93 -5.72 8.57 -2.50
CA SER A 93 -5.42 9.81 -1.80
C SER A 93 -6.06 9.84 -0.41
N ILE A 94 -5.43 10.56 0.52
CA ILE A 94 -6.07 10.94 1.78
C ILE A 94 -6.35 12.44 1.73
N GLU A 95 -7.63 12.80 1.81
CA GLU A 95 -8.13 14.17 1.87
C GLU A 95 -9.08 14.31 3.07
N ASP A 96 -8.83 15.30 3.93
CA ASP A 96 -9.60 15.53 5.17
C ASP A 96 -9.78 14.30 6.09
N GLY A 97 -8.86 13.33 5.99
CA GLY A 97 -8.88 12.08 6.77
C GLY A 97 -9.67 10.95 6.12
N GLU A 98 -10.29 11.20 4.96
CA GLU A 98 -10.99 10.18 4.17
C GLU A 98 -10.02 9.55 3.15
N TYR A 99 -10.14 8.23 2.99
CA TYR A 99 -9.38 7.45 2.01
C TYR A 99 -10.19 7.38 0.71
N ASP A 100 -9.62 7.92 -0.37
CA ASP A 100 -10.21 7.89 -1.71
C ASP A 100 -9.37 7.00 -2.64
N PRO A 101 -9.76 5.71 -2.83
CA PRO A 101 -9.02 4.77 -3.66
C PRO A 101 -9.14 5.13 -5.13
N VAL A 102 -8.02 5.13 -5.85
CA VAL A 102 -7.98 5.41 -7.30
C VAL A 102 -7.63 4.20 -8.15
N SER A 103 -6.97 3.19 -7.58
CA SER A 103 -6.63 1.95 -8.30
C SER A 103 -6.32 0.81 -7.33
N TYR A 104 -6.51 -0.42 -7.83
CA TYR A 104 -5.99 -1.65 -7.25
C TYR A 104 -4.95 -2.25 -8.20
N PHE A 105 -3.96 -2.97 -7.65
CA PHE A 105 -2.92 -3.65 -8.43
C PHE A 105 -2.28 -4.76 -7.58
N GLY A 106 -1.60 -5.72 -8.20
CA GLY A 106 -0.84 -6.76 -7.50
C GLY A 106 -0.99 -8.14 -8.11
N SER A 107 -1.02 -9.16 -7.26
CA SER A 107 -0.99 -10.57 -7.68
C SER A 107 -2.14 -10.99 -8.60
N ARG A 108 -3.33 -10.40 -8.48
CA ARG A 108 -4.52 -10.71 -9.28
C ARG A 108 -4.91 -9.55 -10.21
N GLU A 109 -4.66 -8.31 -9.79
CA GLU A 109 -5.01 -7.10 -10.54
C GLU A 109 -3.95 -6.71 -11.59
N GLY A 110 -2.77 -7.32 -11.56
CA GLY A 110 -1.66 -7.01 -12.45
C GLY A 110 -0.73 -5.93 -11.91
N GLN A 111 0.36 -5.64 -12.62
CA GLN A 111 1.38 -4.71 -12.13
C GLN A 111 0.84 -3.28 -12.01
N GLY A 112 1.12 -2.63 -10.88
CA GLY A 112 0.80 -1.22 -10.67
C GLY A 112 1.68 -0.31 -11.51
N ASP A 113 1.07 0.69 -12.14
CA ASP A 113 1.73 1.67 -13.01
C ASP A 113 1.72 3.06 -12.35
N ALA A 114 2.90 3.54 -11.96
CA ALA A 114 3.05 4.82 -11.28
C ALA A 114 2.67 6.04 -12.15
N PHE A 115 2.75 5.92 -13.48
CA PHE A 115 2.30 6.96 -14.38
C PHE A 115 0.78 7.03 -14.37
N LEU A 116 0.08 5.91 -14.55
CA LEU A 116 -1.40 5.86 -14.51
C LEU A 116 -1.95 6.31 -13.16
N VAL A 117 -1.36 5.85 -12.06
CA VAL A 117 -1.73 6.32 -10.70
C VAL A 117 -1.57 7.84 -10.59
N GLY A 118 -0.50 8.41 -11.15
CA GLY A 118 -0.30 9.85 -11.19
C GLY A 118 -1.33 10.61 -12.03
N GLU A 119 -1.80 10.03 -13.13
CA GLU A 119 -2.90 10.59 -13.93
C GLU A 119 -4.22 10.58 -13.13
N TYR A 120 -4.54 9.48 -12.45
CA TYR A 120 -5.77 9.35 -11.66
C TYR A 120 -5.80 10.32 -10.46
N LEU A 121 -4.64 10.60 -9.87
CA LEU A 121 -4.49 11.58 -8.79
C LEU A 121 -4.44 13.04 -9.29
N GLY A 122 -4.50 13.28 -10.60
CA GLY A 122 -4.45 14.63 -11.18
C GLY A 122 -3.12 15.36 -10.94
N LEU A 123 -2.01 14.63 -10.81
CA LEU A 123 -0.66 15.16 -10.57
C LEU A 123 0.10 15.52 -11.85
#